data_AF-A0A133XTT2-F1
#
_entry.id   AF-A0A133XTT2-F1
#
_cell.length_a   1.000
_cell.length_b   1.000
_cell.length_c   1.000
_cell.angle_alpha   90.00
_cell.angle_beta   90.00
_cell.angle_gamma   90.00
#
_symmetry.space_group_name_H-M   'P 1'
#
loop_
_entity.id
_entity.type
_entity.pdbx_description
1 polymer ?
#
loop_
_entity_poly.entity_id
_entity_poly.type
_entity_poly.pdbx_seq_one_letter_code
_entity_poly.pdbx_strand_id
1 'polypeptide(L)'
;MQLRTVLQKTKSVRAIPVWFCTGAALWYVGLKRVLIPWLHNTVLVVGFVCLFIAVVVSMRAVANLRHNAWLSQRVKPWVNACLRFLLLLFLGLGLLLMCLYALLLFVFNFRSNDHFSYKGKTYYYDDVSWLAPAYIIDEQTSLLTTKEIGRYCPNRFIDCEHFDEAQARTIMESLFDGPSSRSTDEKPDKPAEKPDAMDKPSGTADPSENTSASGTKPQAAQLSSTSSQPLSQQAGQKILDACESPEVVSLKNSAYHLVVVDAAMGRRRWFFAKKSSASLTFISEVPETSPHASGFLDKGGTIHLRFVDINKNVHEYRSNDRGLSWVTVRR
;
A
#
# COMPACT_ATOMS: atom_id res chain seq x y z
N MET A 1 51.79 21.14 31.55
CA MET A 1 50.49 21.57 30.96
C MET A 1 50.19 20.96 29.58
N GLN A 2 51.19 20.78 28.70
CA GLN A 2 51.03 20.24 27.33
C GLN A 2 50.48 18.80 27.23
N LEU A 3 50.79 17.91 28.18
CA LEU A 3 50.37 16.50 28.13
C LEU A 3 48.85 16.31 28.37
N ARG A 4 48.25 17.14 29.23
CA ARG A 4 46.79 17.11 29.51
C ARG A 4 45.97 17.54 28.30
N THR A 5 46.44 18.50 27.51
CA THR A 5 45.77 18.98 26.31
C THR A 5 45.79 17.96 25.17
N VAL A 6 46.87 17.17 25.05
CA VAL A 6 46.95 16.05 24.07
C VAL A 6 46.09 14.86 24.51
N LEU A 7 46.05 14.54 25.81
CA LEU A 7 45.17 13.51 26.37
C LEU A 7 43.68 13.87 26.30
N GLN A 8 43.31 15.15 26.40
CA GLN A 8 41.92 15.58 26.16
C GLN A 8 41.52 15.48 24.68
N LYS A 9 42.42 15.78 23.74
CA LYS A 9 42.17 15.67 22.29
C LYS A 9 41.95 14.23 21.80
N THR A 10 42.52 13.23 22.48
CA THR A 10 42.40 11.82 22.09
C THR A 10 41.13 11.14 22.60
N LYS A 11 40.46 11.69 23.63
CA LYS A 11 39.20 11.12 24.15
C LYS A 11 38.06 11.15 23.13
N SER A 12 37.91 12.25 22.39
CA SER A 12 36.85 12.37 21.38
C SER A 12 37.03 11.43 20.20
N VAL A 13 38.27 11.16 19.78
CA VAL A 13 38.56 10.25 18.66
C VAL A 13 38.31 8.80 19.05
N ARG A 14 38.60 8.40 20.29
CA ARG A 14 38.30 7.05 20.80
C ARG A 14 36.80 6.76 20.93
N ALA A 15 35.97 7.80 21.04
CA ALA A 15 34.53 7.65 21.12
C ALA A 15 33.88 7.34 19.75
N ILE A 16 34.53 7.67 18.63
CA ILE A 16 34.00 7.43 17.26
C ILE A 16 33.64 5.96 17.03
N PRO A 17 34.57 4.98 17.21
CA PRO A 17 34.24 3.57 17.00
C PRO A 17 33.17 3.06 17.97
N VAL A 18 33.11 3.59 19.20
CA VAL A 18 32.07 3.23 20.16
C VAL A 18 30.70 3.64 19.64
N TRP A 19 30.52 4.91 19.29
CA TRP A 19 29.24 5.42 18.76
C TRP A 19 28.83 4.72 17.46
N PHE A 20 29.79 4.46 16.58
CA PHE A 20 29.53 3.75 15.33
C PHE A 20 29.06 2.32 15.58
N CYS A 21 29.81 1.55 16.39
CA CYS A 21 29.46 0.17 16.71
C CYS A 21 28.13 0.07 17.47
N THR A 22 27.87 0.98 18.41
CA THR A 22 26.58 1.04 19.13
C THR A 22 25.43 1.32 18.19
N GLY A 23 25.56 2.34 17.33
CA GLY A 23 24.52 2.68 16.36
C GLY A 23 24.23 1.53 15.38
N ALA A 24 25.29 0.91 14.84
CA ALA A 24 25.18 -0.24 13.95
C ALA A 24 24.54 -1.45 14.63
N ALA A 25 24.89 -1.73 15.89
CA ALA A 25 24.31 -2.81 16.67
C ALA A 25 22.81 -2.57 16.93
N LEU A 26 22.42 -1.35 17.29
CA LEU A 26 21.02 -0.99 17.49
C LEU A 26 20.20 -1.15 16.21
N TRP A 27 20.70 -0.67 15.07
CA TRP A 27 20.04 -0.89 13.78
C TRP A 27 19.96 -2.36 13.41
N TYR A 28 21.01 -3.15 13.63
CA TYR A 28 20.97 -4.60 13.40
C TYR A 28 19.86 -5.26 14.24
N VAL A 29 19.75 -4.89 15.52
CA VAL A 29 18.69 -5.41 16.40
C VAL A 29 17.31 -4.99 15.91
N GLY A 30 17.11 -3.70 15.57
CA GLY A 30 15.83 -3.20 15.05
C GLY A 30 15.38 -3.90 13.77
N LEU A 31 16.32 -4.23 12.87
CA LEU A 31 16.03 -4.90 11.60
C LEU A 31 15.86 -6.42 11.71
N LYS A 32 16.50 -7.08 12.69
CA LYS A 32 16.49 -8.54 12.83
C LYS A 32 15.51 -9.06 13.86
N ARG A 33 15.07 -8.23 14.81
CA ARG A 33 14.14 -8.62 15.87
C ARG A 33 12.80 -7.96 15.64
N VAL A 34 11.74 -8.75 15.73
CA VAL A 34 10.36 -8.26 15.72
C VAL A 34 10.04 -7.73 17.13
N LEU A 35 10.44 -6.49 17.39
CA LEU A 35 10.18 -5.79 18.64
C LEU A 35 8.77 -5.19 18.64
N ILE A 36 8.22 -4.96 19.83
CA ILE A 36 7.00 -4.14 19.96
C ILE A 36 7.20 -2.75 19.32
N PRO A 37 6.17 -2.16 18.69
CA PRO A 37 6.31 -0.98 17.83
C PRO A 37 7.07 0.20 18.44
N TRP A 38 6.70 0.65 19.64
CA TRP A 38 7.39 1.79 20.28
C TRP A 38 8.87 1.51 20.52
N LEU A 39 9.22 0.28 20.90
CA LEU A 39 10.60 -0.12 21.16
C LEU A 39 11.38 -0.24 19.84
N HIS A 40 10.76 -0.80 18.81
CA HIS A 40 11.32 -0.85 17.45
C HIS A 40 11.69 0.56 16.97
N ASN A 41 10.73 1.49 17.01
CA ASN A 41 10.94 2.87 16.58
C ASN A 41 12.02 3.58 17.43
N THR A 42 12.02 3.34 18.75
CA THR A 42 13.03 3.90 19.65
C THR A 42 14.43 3.40 19.30
N VAL A 43 14.60 2.10 19.06
CA VAL A 43 15.88 1.49 18.68
C VAL A 43 16.38 2.08 17.34
N LEU A 44 15.50 2.28 16.36
CA LEU A 44 15.85 2.91 15.08
C LEU A 44 16.33 4.35 15.26
N VAL A 45 15.60 5.16 16.04
CA VAL A 45 15.93 6.57 16.30
C VAL A 45 17.24 6.69 17.09
N VAL A 46 17.41 5.91 18.16
CA VAL A 46 18.65 5.93 18.95
C VAL A 46 19.84 5.46 18.11
N GLY A 47 19.67 4.41 17.30
CA GLY A 47 20.69 3.95 16.36
C GLY A 47 21.11 5.04 15.38
N PHE A 48 20.15 5.77 14.81
CA PHE A 48 20.41 6.92 13.95
C PHE A 48 21.17 8.03 14.66
N VAL A 49 20.75 8.42 15.87
CA VAL A 49 21.42 9.44 16.68
C VAL A 49 22.86 9.06 17.00
N CYS A 50 23.12 7.79 17.35
CA CYS A 50 24.48 7.30 17.60
C CYS A 50 25.37 7.43 16.35
N LEU A 51 24.87 7.03 15.17
CA LEU A 51 25.61 7.16 13.91
C LEU A 51 25.83 8.63 13.53
N PHE A 52 24.82 9.48 13.71
CA PHE A 52 24.92 10.92 13.48
C PHE A 52 26.01 11.55 14.37
N ILE A 53 26.02 11.23 15.67
CA ILE A 53 27.06 11.68 16.61
C ILE A 53 28.44 11.18 16.15
N ALA A 54 28.57 9.91 15.75
CA ALA A 54 29.83 9.35 15.27
C ALA A 54 30.37 10.15 14.07
N VAL A 55 29.52 10.49 13.12
CA VAL A 55 29.90 11.25 11.92
C VAL A 55 30.24 12.70 12.25
N VAL A 56 29.46 13.38 13.09
CA VAL A 56 29.74 14.76 13.53
C VAL A 56 31.07 14.83 14.31
N VAL A 57 31.32 13.90 15.23
CA VAL A 57 32.58 13.81 15.97
C VAL A 57 33.73 13.51 15.01
N SER A 58 33.53 12.69 13.97
CA SER A 58 34.53 12.41 12.94
C SER A 58 34.85 13.65 12.10
N MET A 59 33.84 14.40 11.64
CA MET A 59 34.05 15.68 10.94
C MET A 59 34.80 16.67 11.81
N ARG A 60 34.43 16.78 13.09
CA ARG A 60 35.12 17.65 14.05
C ARG A 60 36.55 17.19 14.29
N ALA A 61 36.81 15.88 14.34
CA ALA A 61 38.17 15.35 14.47
C ALA A 61 39.01 15.71 13.24
N VAL A 62 38.44 15.55 12.04
CA VAL A 62 39.10 15.88 10.76
C VAL A 62 39.37 17.37 10.63
N ALA A 63 38.39 18.23 10.94
CA ALA A 63 38.56 19.68 10.95
C ALA A 63 39.63 20.11 11.97
N ASN A 64 39.69 19.43 13.12
CA ASN A 64 40.68 19.67 14.16
C ASN A 64 42.00 18.92 13.98
N LEU A 65 42.21 18.20 12.87
CA LEU A 65 43.53 17.73 12.45
C LEU A 65 44.36 18.97 12.11
N ARG A 66 44.80 19.73 13.11
CA ARG A 66 45.79 20.79 12.96
C ARG A 66 47.04 20.17 12.34
N HIS A 67 47.72 20.87 11.43
CA HIS A 67 48.98 20.51 10.78
C HIS A 67 49.73 19.43 11.59
N ASN A 68 49.53 18.15 11.27
CA ASN A 68 50.30 17.10 11.92
C ASN A 68 51.73 17.37 11.47
N ALA A 69 52.62 17.70 12.41
CA ALA A 69 54.01 18.07 12.09
C ALA A 69 54.68 17.04 11.16
N TRP A 70 54.28 15.77 11.31
CA TRP A 70 54.68 14.66 10.47
C TRP A 70 54.21 14.74 9.01
N LEU A 71 52.94 15.10 8.76
CA LEU A 71 52.38 15.28 7.41
C LEU A 71 52.86 16.59 6.77
N SER A 72 53.02 17.66 7.55
CA SER A 72 53.52 18.95 7.05
C SER A 72 55.00 18.91 6.66
N GLN A 73 55.80 17.99 7.20
CA GLN A 73 57.20 17.81 6.82
C GLN A 73 57.38 17.10 5.47
N ARG A 74 56.42 16.27 5.03
CA ARG A 74 56.54 15.46 3.79
C ARG A 74 55.66 15.93 2.64
N VAL A 75 54.57 16.65 2.93
CA VAL A 75 53.53 16.95 1.95
C VAL A 75 53.35 18.46 1.81
N LYS A 76 53.30 18.96 0.57
CA LYS A 76 53.10 20.39 0.30
C LYS A 76 51.82 20.89 1.00
N PRO A 77 51.80 22.11 1.57
CA PRO A 77 50.65 22.63 2.33
C PRO A 77 49.32 22.55 1.58
N TRP A 78 49.34 22.83 0.27
CA TRP A 78 48.16 22.79 -0.59
C TRP A 78 47.60 21.37 -0.78
N VAL A 79 48.45 20.34 -0.86
CA VAL A 79 48.02 18.94 -1.00
C VAL A 79 47.31 18.48 0.28
N ASN A 80 47.85 18.85 1.45
CA ASN A 80 47.22 18.56 2.74
C ASN A 80 45.86 19.28 2.88
N ALA A 81 45.75 20.51 2.39
CA ALA A 81 44.48 21.23 2.35
C ALA A 81 43.45 20.54 1.45
N CYS A 82 43.83 20.15 0.23
CA CYS A 82 42.97 19.41 -0.70
C CYS A 82 42.52 18.07 -0.11
N LEU A 83 43.41 17.29 0.50
CA LEU A 83 43.07 15.99 1.10
C LEU A 83 42.04 16.15 2.22
N ARG A 84 42.19 17.16 3.08
CA ARG A 84 41.21 17.45 4.15
C ARG A 84 39.86 17.86 3.60
N PHE A 85 39.86 18.75 2.59
CA PHE A 85 38.64 19.16 1.93
C PHE A 85 37.91 17.96 1.33
N LEU A 86 38.64 17.10 0.61
CA LEU A 86 38.09 15.87 0.03
C LEU A 86 37.53 14.93 1.10
N LEU A 87 38.24 14.76 2.22
CA LEU A 87 37.78 13.91 3.32
C LEU A 87 36.52 14.46 4.01
N LEU A 88 36.46 15.78 4.22
CA LEU A 88 35.27 16.44 4.76
C LEU A 88 34.10 16.38 3.77
N LEU A 89 34.36 16.53 2.47
CA LEU A 89 33.36 16.36 1.42
C LEU A 89 32.78 14.93 1.45
N PHE A 90 33.63 13.91 1.50
CA PHE A 90 33.19 12.52 1.59
C PHE A 90 32.43 12.22 2.89
N LEU A 91 32.88 12.72 4.03
CA LEU A 91 32.14 12.58 5.29
C LEU A 91 30.78 13.30 5.25
N GLY A 92 30.74 14.51 4.68
CA GLY A 92 29.52 15.29 4.55
C GLY A 92 28.52 14.65 3.59
N LEU A 93 28.98 14.18 2.43
CA LEU A 93 28.15 13.43 1.49
C LEU A 93 27.68 12.10 2.10
N GLY A 94 28.58 11.39 2.79
CA GLY A 94 28.24 10.18 3.54
C GLY A 94 27.17 10.45 4.60
N LEU A 95 27.25 11.56 5.34
CA LEU A 95 26.20 11.96 6.29
C LEU A 95 24.87 12.20 5.58
N LEU A 96 24.88 12.95 4.47
CA LEU A 96 23.67 13.24 3.71
C LEU A 96 22.99 11.96 3.22
N LEU A 97 23.77 11.05 2.64
CA LEU A 97 23.27 9.74 2.18
C LEU A 97 22.76 8.89 3.34
N MET A 98 23.45 8.89 4.48
CA MET A 98 23.00 8.20 5.70
C MET A 98 21.69 8.78 6.24
N CYS A 99 21.53 10.10 6.25
CA CYS A 99 20.27 10.74 6.65
C CYS A 99 19.13 10.41 5.70
N LEU A 100 19.38 10.43 4.39
CA LEU A 100 18.39 10.01 3.39
C LEU A 100 18.00 8.55 3.56
N TYR A 101 18.98 7.67 3.77
CA TYR A 101 18.75 6.25 4.01
C TYR A 101 17.97 6.00 5.31
N ALA A 102 18.31 6.69 6.39
CA ALA A 102 17.60 6.60 7.66
C ALA A 102 16.16 7.11 7.55
N LEU A 103 15.93 8.19 6.79
CA LEU A 103 14.59 8.70 6.49
C LEU A 103 13.78 7.64 5.75
N LEU A 104 14.35 7.02 4.71
CA LEU A 104 13.70 5.94 3.98
C LEU A 104 13.39 4.77 4.92
N LEU A 105 14.37 4.28 5.68
CA LEU A 105 14.14 3.19 6.64
C LEU A 105 13.05 3.54 7.65
N PHE A 106 13.03 4.78 8.15
CA PHE A 106 11.99 5.24 9.06
C PHE A 106 10.63 5.22 8.37
N VAL A 107 10.49 5.83 7.19
CA VAL A 107 9.20 5.84 6.46
C VAL A 107 8.72 4.42 6.12
N PHE A 108 9.61 3.51 5.77
CA PHE A 108 9.26 2.14 5.36
C PHE A 108 9.16 1.12 6.49
N ASN A 109 9.80 1.34 7.65
CA ASN A 109 9.76 0.43 8.80
C ASN A 109 9.16 1.06 10.06
N PHE A 110 8.61 2.27 9.98
CA PHE A 110 7.90 2.83 11.12
C PHE A 110 6.71 1.96 11.46
N ARG A 111 6.65 1.53 12.72
CA ARG A 111 5.54 0.73 13.24
C ARG A 111 4.59 1.60 14.02
N SER A 112 3.29 1.52 13.77
CA SER A 112 2.30 2.23 14.57
C SER A 112 2.22 1.62 15.96
N ASN A 113 1.97 2.44 16.99
CA ASN A 113 1.73 1.95 18.34
C ASN A 113 0.24 1.61 18.57
N ASP A 114 -0.55 1.57 17.50
CA ASP A 114 -1.95 1.18 17.56
C ASP A 114 -2.07 -0.30 17.89
N HIS A 115 -3.00 -0.61 18.77
CA HIS A 115 -3.19 -1.95 19.30
C HIS A 115 -4.62 -2.17 19.76
N PHE A 116 -5.00 -3.44 19.85
CA PHE A 116 -6.26 -3.87 20.43
C PHE A 116 -6.06 -5.11 21.30
N SER A 117 -6.99 -5.33 22.23
CA SER A 117 -6.98 -6.51 23.10
C SER A 117 -8.08 -7.47 22.70
N TYR A 118 -7.75 -8.75 22.58
CA TYR A 118 -8.71 -9.81 22.28
C TYR A 118 -8.34 -11.09 23.02
N LYS A 119 -9.32 -11.74 23.67
CA LYS A 119 -9.12 -12.93 24.52
C LYS A 119 -7.98 -12.79 25.55
N GLY A 120 -7.80 -11.60 26.11
CA GLY A 120 -6.75 -11.31 27.11
C GLY A 120 -5.33 -11.20 26.54
N LYS A 121 -5.17 -11.23 25.21
CA LYS A 121 -3.92 -10.98 24.49
C LYS A 121 -3.93 -9.60 23.83
N THR A 122 -2.75 -9.02 23.65
CA THR A 122 -2.57 -7.73 22.96
C THR A 122 -2.03 -7.95 21.56
N TYR A 123 -2.65 -7.28 20.60
CA TYR A 123 -2.30 -7.33 19.18
C TYR A 123 -1.97 -5.92 18.71
N TYR A 124 -0.85 -5.79 18.01
CA TYR A 124 -0.46 -4.56 17.31
C TYR A 124 -0.84 -4.68 15.85
N TYR A 125 -1.14 -3.56 15.21
CA TYR A 125 -1.37 -3.53 13.78
C TYR A 125 -0.61 -2.40 13.11
N ASP A 126 0.00 -2.71 11.97
CA ASP A 126 0.77 -1.77 11.17
C ASP A 126 0.09 -1.58 9.82
N ASP A 127 -0.19 -0.32 9.49
CA ASP A 127 -0.66 0.05 8.17
C ASP A 127 0.51 -0.04 7.17
N VAL A 128 0.47 -1.06 6.31
CA VAL A 128 1.45 -1.25 5.22
C VAL A 128 0.84 -0.88 3.86
N SER A 129 -0.20 -0.04 3.87
CA SER A 129 -0.99 0.33 2.71
C SER A 129 -0.28 1.38 1.86
N TRP A 130 0.61 0.94 0.99
CA TRP A 130 1.21 1.84 -0.02
C TRP A 130 0.28 2.08 -1.21
N LEU A 131 -0.43 1.04 -1.66
CA LEU A 131 -1.30 1.07 -2.85
C LEU A 131 -2.69 0.46 -2.61
N ALA A 132 -2.84 -0.34 -1.56
CA ALA A 132 -4.09 -0.98 -1.17
C ALA A 132 -4.13 -1.13 0.36
N PRO A 133 -5.31 -1.00 0.99
CA PRO A 133 -5.44 -1.13 2.42
C PRO A 133 -5.04 -2.55 2.87
N ALA A 134 -3.90 -2.65 3.54
CA ALA A 134 -3.31 -3.88 4.06
C ALA A 134 -2.67 -3.58 5.41
N TYR A 135 -3.01 -4.39 6.40
CA TYR A 135 -2.54 -4.28 7.77
C TYR A 135 -1.81 -5.56 8.14
N ILE A 136 -0.62 -5.43 8.71
CA ILE A 136 0.07 -6.57 9.34
C ILE A 136 -0.39 -6.63 10.79
N ILE A 137 -0.76 -7.83 11.26
CA ILE A 137 -1.20 -8.05 12.63
C ILE A 137 -0.13 -8.85 13.37
N ASP A 138 0.28 -8.31 14.51
CA ASP A 138 1.35 -8.83 15.35
C ASP A 138 0.81 -9.17 16.73
N GLU A 139 0.95 -10.43 17.15
CA GLU A 139 0.65 -10.84 18.51
C GLU A 139 1.82 -10.50 19.43
N GLN A 140 1.54 -9.88 20.57
CA GLN A 140 2.53 -9.69 21.61
C GLN A 140 2.90 -11.04 22.25
N THR A 141 4.13 -11.50 22.04
CA THR A 141 4.64 -12.78 22.58
C THR A 141 5.38 -12.61 23.90
N SER A 142 5.95 -11.43 24.15
CA SER A 142 6.65 -11.10 25.39
C SER A 142 6.51 -9.62 25.75
N LEU A 143 7.14 -9.20 26.85
CA LEU A 143 7.23 -7.78 27.21
C LEU A 143 7.91 -6.91 26.14
N LEU A 144 8.68 -7.49 25.21
CA LEU A 144 9.51 -6.74 24.26
C LEU A 144 9.33 -7.16 22.79
N THR A 145 8.69 -8.30 22.51
CA THR A 145 8.64 -8.91 21.16
C THR A 145 7.22 -9.18 20.70
N THR A 146 7.03 -9.14 19.38
CA THR A 146 5.81 -9.60 18.71
C THR A 146 6.10 -10.74 17.74
N LYS A 147 5.06 -11.41 17.27
CA LYS A 147 5.10 -12.40 16.20
C LYS A 147 4.01 -12.02 15.19
N GLU A 148 4.37 -11.93 13.91
CA GLU A 148 3.40 -11.76 12.83
C GLU A 148 2.48 -13.00 12.83
N ILE A 149 1.19 -12.76 13.00
CA ILE A 149 0.16 -13.82 13.02
C ILE A 149 -0.72 -13.79 11.78
N GLY A 150 -0.63 -12.73 10.97
CA GLY A 150 -1.41 -12.61 9.76
C GLY A 150 -1.46 -11.22 9.15
N ARG A 151 -2.19 -11.13 8.03
CA ARG A 151 -2.42 -9.87 7.32
C ARG A 151 -3.92 -9.65 7.09
N TYR A 152 -4.37 -8.44 7.33
CA TYR A 152 -5.73 -8.01 7.07
C TYR A 152 -5.79 -7.06 5.89
N CYS A 153 -6.69 -7.34 4.95
CA CYS A 153 -7.16 -6.35 3.98
C CYS A 153 -8.67 -6.16 4.21
N PRO A 154 -9.24 -4.95 4.06
CA PRO A 154 -10.68 -4.71 4.25
C PRO A 154 -11.63 -5.63 3.47
N ASN A 155 -11.11 -6.30 2.43
CA ASN A 155 -11.86 -7.24 1.59
C ASN A 155 -11.50 -8.71 1.81
N ARG A 156 -10.52 -9.05 2.66
CA ARG A 156 -10.10 -10.43 2.97
C ARG A 156 -9.17 -10.48 4.20
N PHE A 157 -9.41 -11.43 5.10
CA PHE A 157 -8.40 -11.87 6.07
C PHE A 157 -7.45 -12.88 5.40
N ILE A 158 -6.16 -12.56 5.32
CA ILE A 158 -5.13 -13.44 4.79
C ILE A 158 -4.42 -14.04 6.01
N ASP A 159 -4.85 -15.26 6.36
CA ASP A 159 -4.26 -16.12 7.38
C ASP A 159 -4.14 -15.51 8.78
N CYS A 160 -5.08 -15.82 9.69
CA CYS A 160 -4.90 -15.58 11.11
C CYS A 160 -5.19 -16.83 11.91
N GLU A 161 -4.19 -17.33 12.64
CA GLU A 161 -4.34 -18.51 13.50
C GLU A 161 -5.40 -18.31 14.61
N HIS A 162 -5.67 -17.06 15.00
CA HIS A 162 -6.39 -16.73 16.23
C HIS A 162 -7.78 -16.09 16.05
N PHE A 163 -8.12 -15.65 14.83
CA PHE A 163 -9.37 -14.97 14.54
C PHE A 163 -10.10 -15.65 13.38
N ASP A 164 -11.42 -15.78 13.52
CA ASP A 164 -12.29 -16.06 12.39
C ASP A 164 -12.50 -14.77 11.57
N GLU A 165 -12.63 -14.89 10.24
CA GLU A 165 -12.69 -13.78 9.29
C GLU A 165 -13.77 -12.74 9.66
N ALA A 166 -14.94 -13.20 10.11
CA ALA A 166 -16.04 -12.32 10.53
C ALA A 166 -15.70 -11.49 11.79
N GLN A 167 -15.03 -12.09 12.78
CA GLN A 167 -14.66 -11.42 14.02
C GLN A 167 -13.58 -10.39 13.77
N ALA A 168 -12.60 -10.78 12.98
CA ALA A 168 -11.43 -10.00 12.68
C ALA A 168 -11.81 -8.78 11.82
N ARG A 169 -12.71 -8.97 10.85
CA ARG A 169 -13.36 -7.88 10.11
C ARG A 169 -14.11 -6.91 11.02
N THR A 170 -14.91 -7.42 11.96
CA THR A 170 -15.66 -6.58 12.90
C THR A 170 -14.73 -5.73 13.77
N ILE A 171 -13.64 -6.32 14.29
CA ILE A 171 -12.64 -5.61 15.10
C ILE A 171 -11.98 -4.50 14.26
N MET A 172 -11.51 -4.83 13.07
CA MET A 172 -10.82 -3.86 12.22
C MET A 172 -11.77 -2.78 11.70
N GLU A 173 -12.96 -3.12 11.21
CA GLU A 173 -13.98 -2.13 10.83
C GLU A 173 -14.31 -1.19 12.01
N SER A 174 -14.44 -1.70 13.24
CA SER A 174 -14.69 -0.85 14.41
C SER A 174 -13.52 0.07 14.80
N LEU A 175 -12.29 -0.30 14.48
CA LEU A 175 -11.09 0.49 14.76
C LEU A 175 -10.89 1.61 13.74
N PHE A 176 -11.34 1.41 12.49
CA PHE A 176 -11.13 2.36 11.39
C PHE A 176 -12.37 3.18 11.01
N ASP A 177 -13.58 2.64 11.18
CA ASP A 177 -14.83 3.41 11.11
C ASP A 177 -15.11 4.00 12.50
N GLY A 178 -14.57 5.20 12.74
CA GLY A 178 -14.86 5.97 13.95
C GLY A 178 -16.37 6.25 14.15
N PRO A 179 -16.77 6.80 15.30
CA PRO A 179 -18.18 6.96 15.74
C PRO A 179 -19.04 7.94 14.91
N SER A 180 -18.65 8.30 13.68
CA SER A 180 -19.35 9.26 12.82
C SER A 180 -20.54 8.67 12.05
N SER A 181 -20.80 7.37 12.14
CA SER A 181 -21.93 6.71 11.46
C SER A 181 -23.12 6.40 12.38
N ARG A 182 -23.08 6.81 13.66
CA ARG A 182 -24.16 6.61 14.63
C ARG A 182 -24.94 7.90 14.94
N SER A 183 -25.68 8.38 13.95
CA SER A 183 -26.85 9.26 14.12
C SER A 183 -27.61 9.21 12.79
N THR A 184 -28.89 8.88 12.68
CA THR A 184 -30.01 9.10 13.60
C THR A 184 -31.12 8.13 13.19
N ASP A 185 -31.69 7.42 14.14
CA ASP A 185 -33.11 7.07 14.08
C ASP A 185 -33.89 8.39 14.07
N GLU A 186 -34.62 8.71 13.00
CA GLU A 186 -35.86 9.46 13.15
C GLU A 186 -36.84 9.18 11.99
N LYS A 187 -38.05 8.82 12.40
CA LYS A 187 -39.24 8.49 11.64
C LYS A 187 -39.75 9.73 10.88
N PRO A 188 -40.20 9.64 9.60
CA PRO A 188 -40.65 10.81 8.89
C PRO A 188 -42.12 11.11 9.20
N ASP A 189 -42.37 12.22 9.91
CA ASP A 189 -43.66 12.90 9.86
C ASP A 189 -43.77 13.74 8.57
N LYS A 190 -44.97 13.70 7.98
CA LYS A 190 -45.39 14.35 6.73
C LYS A 190 -45.04 15.85 6.65
N PRO A 191 -44.84 16.38 5.43
CA PRO A 191 -45.18 17.76 5.11
C PRO A 191 -46.41 17.85 4.20
N ALA A 192 -47.32 18.75 4.56
CA ALA A 192 -48.41 19.22 3.73
C ALA A 192 -47.97 20.40 2.84
N GLU A 193 -48.63 20.47 1.68
CA GLU A 193 -48.99 21.65 0.88
C GLU A 193 -47.95 22.44 0.04
N LYS A 194 -48.35 22.55 -1.23
CA LYS A 194 -47.88 23.41 -2.34
C LYS A 194 -48.65 24.75 -2.28
N PRO A 195 -48.23 25.85 -2.94
CA PRO A 195 -48.60 26.08 -4.36
C PRO A 195 -47.56 26.90 -5.19
N ASP A 196 -47.32 26.58 -6.48
CA ASP A 196 -47.73 27.32 -7.73
C ASP A 196 -46.64 28.33 -8.20
N ALA A 197 -46.37 28.64 -9.48
CA ALA A 197 -46.79 28.20 -10.82
C ALA A 197 -45.85 28.84 -11.88
N MET A 198 -45.86 28.29 -13.12
CA MET A 198 -45.44 28.84 -14.44
C MET A 198 -43.95 29.26 -14.64
N ASP A 199 -43.29 29.13 -15.80
CA ASP A 199 -43.71 29.03 -17.20
C ASP A 199 -42.61 28.40 -18.09
N LYS A 200 -43.00 27.88 -19.27
CA LYS A 200 -42.17 27.34 -20.39
C LYS A 200 -42.05 28.48 -21.47
N PRO A 201 -41.47 28.32 -22.71
CA PRO A 201 -40.71 27.23 -23.31
C PRO A 201 -39.52 27.61 -24.27
N SER A 202 -38.92 26.56 -24.86
CA SER A 202 -38.58 26.40 -26.29
C SER A 202 -37.21 26.88 -26.81
N GLY A 203 -36.51 25.96 -27.51
CA GLY A 203 -35.43 26.29 -28.45
C GLY A 203 -34.65 25.06 -28.96
N THR A 204 -35.07 24.52 -30.10
CA THR A 204 -34.46 23.41 -30.87
C THR A 204 -33.34 23.93 -31.80
N ALA A 205 -32.23 23.19 -31.96
CA ALA A 205 -31.48 23.06 -33.22
C ALA A 205 -30.24 22.14 -33.07
N ASP A 206 -30.30 20.95 -33.67
CA ASP A 206 -29.19 20.28 -34.40
C ASP A 206 -29.07 20.95 -35.81
N PRO A 207 -28.09 20.69 -36.71
CA PRO A 207 -27.33 19.44 -36.90
C PRO A 207 -25.89 19.54 -37.47
N SER A 208 -25.37 18.35 -37.83
CA SER A 208 -24.33 18.00 -38.83
C SER A 208 -22.88 17.85 -38.32
N GLU A 209 -22.24 16.68 -38.32
CA GLU A 209 -22.04 15.62 -39.34
C GLU A 209 -20.75 15.84 -40.17
N ASN A 210 -19.78 14.91 -40.01
CA ASN A 210 -18.87 14.32 -41.00
C ASN A 210 -17.44 14.07 -40.44
N THR A 211 -16.59 13.15 -40.89
CA THR A 211 -16.65 11.80 -41.52
C THR A 211 -15.18 11.38 -41.73
N SER A 212 -14.81 10.21 -41.22
CA SER A 212 -13.90 9.16 -41.74
C SER A 212 -12.42 9.33 -42.20
N ALA A 213 -11.73 8.19 -42.02
CA ALA A 213 -10.60 7.58 -42.76
C ALA A 213 -9.16 7.99 -42.35
N SER A 214 -8.29 7.12 -41.79
CA SER A 214 -7.72 5.81 -42.21
C SER A 214 -6.51 5.91 -43.16
N GLY A 215 -5.34 5.45 -42.70
CA GLY A 215 -4.11 5.25 -43.46
C GLY A 215 -3.01 4.59 -42.60
N THR A 216 -2.27 3.62 -43.16
CA THR A 216 -1.60 2.50 -42.44
C THR A 216 -0.06 2.49 -42.60
N LYS A 217 0.69 2.33 -41.47
CA LYS A 217 2.03 1.69 -41.17
C LYS A 217 3.31 1.99 -42.02
N PRO A 218 4.58 1.62 -41.61
CA PRO A 218 5.00 0.71 -40.53
C PRO A 218 6.21 1.10 -39.60
N GLN A 219 6.34 0.33 -38.49
CA GLN A 219 7.56 -0.17 -37.81
C GLN A 219 8.37 0.72 -36.83
N ALA A 220 8.26 0.45 -35.52
CA ALA A 220 9.32 -0.14 -34.66
C ALA A 220 8.81 -0.27 -33.21
N ALA A 221 9.19 -1.34 -32.52
CA ALA A 221 8.60 -1.81 -31.28
C ALA A 221 8.88 -0.93 -30.05
N GLN A 222 7.83 -0.56 -29.31
CA GLN A 222 7.88 -0.35 -27.86
C GLN A 222 6.57 -0.81 -27.22
N LEU A 223 6.71 -1.65 -26.19
CA LEU A 223 5.65 -2.22 -25.36
C LEU A 223 4.68 -1.13 -24.88
N SER A 224 3.48 -1.15 -25.45
CA SER A 224 2.30 -0.44 -24.95
C SER A 224 1.20 -1.49 -24.79
N SER A 225 0.90 -1.87 -23.56
CA SER A 225 -0.18 -2.80 -23.24
C SER A 225 -1.52 -2.09 -23.37
N THR A 226 -2.09 -2.10 -24.57
CA THR A 226 -3.53 -2.00 -24.77
C THR A 226 -3.90 -2.98 -25.89
N SER A 227 -3.98 -4.26 -25.53
CA SER A 227 -4.56 -5.28 -26.39
C SER A 227 -6.02 -5.44 -26.00
N SER A 228 -6.91 -4.84 -26.79
CA SER A 228 -8.36 -5.07 -26.76
C SER A 228 -8.72 -6.32 -27.58
N GLN A 229 -8.03 -7.44 -27.33
CA GLN A 229 -8.49 -8.74 -27.79
C GLN A 229 -9.18 -9.46 -26.62
N PRO A 230 -10.36 -10.06 -26.83
CA PRO A 230 -11.05 -10.81 -25.78
C PRO A 230 -10.14 -11.95 -25.30
N LEU A 231 -10.01 -12.08 -23.98
CA LEU A 231 -9.22 -13.12 -23.34
C LEU A 231 -9.72 -14.50 -23.80
N SER A 232 -8.83 -15.37 -24.29
CA SER A 232 -9.22 -16.71 -24.72
C SER A 232 -9.67 -17.57 -23.55
N GLN A 233 -10.59 -18.51 -23.77
CA GLN A 233 -11.11 -19.37 -22.70
C GLN A 233 -10.01 -20.13 -21.95
N GLN A 234 -9.02 -20.66 -22.68
CA GLN A 234 -7.90 -21.37 -22.08
C GLN A 234 -7.00 -20.45 -21.23
N ALA A 235 -6.80 -19.20 -21.65
CA ALA A 235 -6.02 -18.23 -20.87
C ALA A 235 -6.77 -17.78 -19.61
N GLY A 236 -8.08 -17.53 -19.74
CA GLY A 236 -8.94 -17.19 -18.60
C GLY A 236 -9.03 -18.31 -17.58
N GLN A 237 -9.17 -19.56 -18.03
CA GLN A 237 -9.18 -20.71 -17.12
C GLN A 237 -7.85 -20.88 -16.38
N LYS A 238 -6.70 -20.71 -17.04
CA LYS A 238 -5.39 -20.76 -16.37
C LYS A 238 -5.24 -19.72 -15.26
N ILE A 239 -5.73 -18.50 -15.49
CA ILE A 239 -5.71 -17.43 -14.48
C ILE A 239 -6.62 -17.81 -13.31
N LEU A 240 -7.81 -18.32 -13.61
CA LEU A 240 -8.79 -18.75 -12.61
C LEU A 240 -8.28 -19.92 -11.75
N ASP A 241 -7.61 -20.91 -12.36
CA ASP A 241 -7.04 -22.07 -11.67
C ASP A 241 -5.82 -21.70 -10.80
N ALA A 242 -5.11 -20.63 -11.14
CA ALA A 242 -4.00 -20.11 -10.35
C ALA A 242 -4.45 -19.33 -9.10
N CYS A 243 -5.75 -19.00 -8.99
CA CYS A 243 -6.29 -18.36 -7.81
C CYS A 243 -6.49 -19.40 -6.69
N GLU A 244 -5.62 -19.40 -5.68
CA GLU A 244 -5.71 -20.33 -4.53
C GLU A 244 -6.98 -20.15 -3.71
N SER A 245 -7.52 -18.93 -3.66
CA SER A 245 -8.80 -18.61 -3.05
C SER A 245 -9.42 -17.44 -3.81
N PRO A 246 -10.25 -17.65 -4.83
CA PRO A 246 -10.90 -16.54 -5.51
C PRO A 246 -12.08 -16.02 -4.67
N GLU A 247 -12.30 -14.70 -4.66
CA GLU A 247 -13.55 -14.15 -4.11
C GLU A 247 -14.69 -14.44 -5.10
N VAL A 248 -15.78 -15.05 -4.63
CA VAL A 248 -16.88 -15.51 -5.49
C VAL A 248 -18.19 -14.87 -5.07
N VAL A 249 -18.81 -14.12 -5.97
CA VAL A 249 -20.15 -13.55 -5.81
C VAL A 249 -21.15 -14.40 -6.59
N SER A 250 -22.04 -15.09 -5.88
CA SER A 250 -23.08 -15.92 -6.49
C SER A 250 -24.23 -15.07 -7.03
N LEU A 251 -24.64 -15.33 -8.27
CA LEU A 251 -25.81 -14.67 -8.85
C LEU A 251 -27.09 -15.30 -8.30
N LYS A 252 -28.09 -14.47 -7.99
CA LYS A 252 -29.40 -14.97 -7.58
C LYS A 252 -30.04 -15.78 -8.70
N ASN A 253 -30.69 -16.89 -8.34
CA ASN A 253 -31.39 -17.80 -9.25
C ASN A 253 -30.51 -18.41 -10.35
N SER A 254 -29.22 -18.65 -10.07
CA SER A 254 -28.27 -19.06 -11.09
C SER A 254 -27.17 -20.00 -10.57
N ALA A 255 -26.58 -20.78 -11.49
CA ALA A 255 -25.32 -21.49 -11.28
C ALA A 255 -24.08 -20.67 -11.73
N TYR A 256 -24.31 -19.41 -12.12
CA TYR A 256 -23.26 -18.48 -12.51
C TYR A 256 -22.75 -17.68 -11.32
N HIS A 257 -21.49 -17.30 -11.40
CA HIS A 257 -20.77 -16.56 -10.38
C HIS A 257 -19.89 -15.50 -11.02
N LEU A 258 -19.70 -14.39 -10.31
CA LEU A 258 -18.62 -13.46 -10.55
C LEU A 258 -17.45 -13.82 -9.66
N VAL A 259 -16.25 -13.80 -10.23
CA VAL A 259 -15.03 -14.23 -9.58
C VAL A 259 -14.00 -13.12 -9.68
N VAL A 260 -13.46 -12.68 -8.54
CA VAL A 260 -12.35 -11.72 -8.53
C VAL A 260 -11.07 -12.50 -8.75
N VAL A 261 -10.36 -12.20 -9.83
CA VAL A 261 -9.06 -12.82 -10.15
C VAL A 261 -7.87 -11.91 -9.87
N ASP A 262 -8.12 -10.61 -9.72
CA ASP A 262 -7.13 -9.59 -9.35
C ASP A 262 -7.85 -8.38 -8.74
N ALA A 263 -7.19 -7.66 -7.83
CA ALA A 263 -7.71 -6.46 -7.20
C ALA A 263 -6.59 -5.44 -6.93
N ALA A 264 -6.77 -4.20 -7.39
CA ALA A 264 -5.80 -3.13 -7.22
C ALA A 264 -6.50 -1.76 -7.12
N MET A 265 -6.09 -0.90 -6.18
CA MET A 265 -6.54 0.50 -6.08
C MET A 265 -8.08 0.69 -6.07
N GLY A 266 -8.81 -0.15 -5.33
CA GLY A 266 -10.27 -0.10 -5.28
C GLY A 266 -10.98 -0.60 -6.54
N ARG A 267 -10.21 -1.13 -7.51
CA ARG A 267 -10.70 -1.80 -8.70
C ARG A 267 -10.51 -3.30 -8.59
N ARG A 268 -11.39 -4.05 -9.25
CA ARG A 268 -11.42 -5.51 -9.27
C ARG A 268 -11.50 -6.01 -10.69
N ARG A 269 -10.74 -7.05 -11.00
CA ARG A 269 -10.84 -7.75 -12.27
C ARG A 269 -11.83 -8.90 -12.13
N TRP A 270 -12.97 -8.78 -12.80
CA TRP A 270 -14.10 -9.70 -12.67
C TRP A 270 -14.14 -10.71 -13.81
N PHE A 271 -14.09 -11.98 -13.47
CA PHE A 271 -14.39 -13.08 -14.38
C PHE A 271 -15.81 -13.59 -14.13
N PHE A 272 -16.54 -13.83 -15.21
CA PHE A 272 -17.80 -14.54 -15.17
C PHE A 272 -17.53 -16.03 -15.34
N ALA A 273 -18.00 -16.82 -14.39
CA ALA A 273 -17.76 -18.25 -14.34
C ALA A 273 -19.03 -19.03 -14.01
N LYS A 274 -19.04 -20.32 -14.35
CA LYS A 274 -20.09 -21.25 -13.94
C LYS A 274 -19.50 -22.25 -12.95
N LYS A 275 -20.22 -22.52 -11.87
CA LYS A 275 -19.83 -23.57 -10.92
C LYS A 275 -20.42 -24.90 -11.36
N SER A 276 -19.57 -25.93 -11.46
CA SER A 276 -19.98 -27.32 -11.68
C SER A 276 -19.40 -28.17 -10.57
N SER A 277 -20.25 -28.79 -9.74
CA SER A 277 -20.01 -29.77 -8.64
C SER A 277 -18.77 -29.60 -7.74
N ALA A 278 -17.56 -29.42 -8.27
CA ALA A 278 -16.31 -29.18 -7.55
C ALA A 278 -15.38 -28.10 -8.16
N SER A 279 -15.70 -27.49 -9.32
CA SER A 279 -14.82 -26.52 -9.99
C SER A 279 -15.57 -25.33 -10.61
N LEU A 280 -14.83 -24.23 -10.83
CA LEU A 280 -15.29 -23.05 -11.56
C LEU A 280 -14.78 -23.09 -12.99
N THR A 281 -15.68 -22.92 -13.95
CA THR A 281 -15.35 -22.83 -15.38
C THR A 281 -15.45 -21.39 -15.84
N PHE A 282 -14.36 -20.83 -16.36
CA PHE A 282 -14.30 -19.51 -16.95
C PHE A 282 -15.21 -19.41 -18.18
N ILE A 283 -15.98 -18.32 -18.29
CA ILE A 283 -16.83 -18.02 -19.45
C ILE A 283 -16.32 -16.78 -20.18
N SER A 284 -16.21 -15.65 -19.46
CA SER A 284 -15.78 -14.38 -20.03
C SER A 284 -15.19 -13.46 -18.97
N GLU A 285 -14.49 -12.42 -19.41
CA GLU A 285 -14.11 -11.29 -18.57
C GLU A 285 -15.22 -10.22 -18.64
N VAL A 286 -15.60 -9.68 -17.48
CA VAL A 286 -16.59 -8.60 -17.41
C VAL A 286 -15.86 -7.25 -17.58
N PRO A 287 -16.33 -6.37 -18.48
CA PRO A 287 -15.66 -5.09 -18.78
C PRO A 287 -15.99 -4.01 -17.74
N GLU A 288 -15.91 -4.36 -16.46
CA GLU A 288 -16.19 -3.49 -15.32
C GLU A 288 -15.15 -3.76 -14.23
N THR A 289 -14.79 -2.73 -13.47
CA THR A 289 -13.75 -2.82 -12.44
C THR A 289 -14.20 -2.36 -11.05
N SER A 290 -15.45 -1.96 -10.89
CA SER A 290 -15.99 -1.50 -9.61
C SER A 290 -15.89 -2.58 -8.51
N PRO A 291 -15.66 -2.19 -7.24
CA PRO A 291 -15.37 -3.12 -6.15
C PRO A 291 -16.61 -3.90 -5.68
N HIS A 292 -17.81 -3.36 -5.86
CA HIS A 292 -19.04 -4.02 -5.44
C HIS A 292 -19.81 -4.51 -6.65
N ALA A 293 -20.12 -5.81 -6.67
CA ALA A 293 -20.86 -6.44 -7.74
C ALA A 293 -22.05 -7.24 -7.19
N SER A 294 -23.12 -7.27 -7.97
CA SER A 294 -24.29 -8.10 -7.73
C SER A 294 -24.89 -8.51 -9.06
N GLY A 295 -25.65 -9.60 -9.07
CA GLY A 295 -26.34 -10.01 -10.27
C GLY A 295 -27.43 -11.04 -10.03
N PHE A 296 -28.26 -11.22 -11.04
CA PHE A 296 -29.33 -12.21 -11.04
C PHE A 296 -29.60 -12.72 -12.45
N LEU A 297 -30.13 -13.94 -12.52
CA LEU A 297 -30.71 -14.50 -13.74
C LEU A 297 -32.23 -14.28 -13.71
N ASP A 298 -32.76 -13.67 -14.76
CA ASP A 298 -34.21 -13.51 -14.87
C ASP A 298 -34.91 -14.75 -15.45
N LYS A 299 -36.24 -14.74 -15.45
CA LYS A 299 -37.05 -15.85 -15.98
C LYS A 299 -36.90 -16.04 -17.51
N GLY A 300 -36.44 -15.01 -18.22
CA GLY A 300 -36.18 -15.04 -19.67
C GLY A 300 -34.80 -15.60 -20.01
N GLY A 301 -33.97 -15.90 -19.01
CA GLY A 301 -32.61 -16.39 -19.21
C GLY A 301 -31.58 -15.29 -19.47
N THR A 302 -31.96 -14.01 -19.30
CA THR A 302 -31.04 -12.88 -19.37
C THR A 302 -30.35 -12.68 -18.02
N ILE A 303 -29.03 -12.51 -18.07
CA ILE A 303 -28.20 -12.22 -16.91
C ILE A 303 -28.12 -10.71 -16.75
N HIS A 304 -28.39 -10.22 -15.54
CA HIS A 304 -28.26 -8.82 -15.18
C HIS A 304 -27.17 -8.68 -14.12
N LEU A 305 -26.22 -7.80 -14.37
CA LEU A 305 -25.17 -7.43 -13.43
C LEU A 305 -25.30 -5.96 -13.07
N ARG A 306 -25.07 -5.66 -11.79
CA ARG A 306 -25.03 -4.31 -11.24
C ARG A 306 -23.75 -4.15 -10.43
N PHE A 307 -23.00 -3.13 -10.79
CA PHE A 307 -21.75 -2.74 -10.17
C PHE A 307 -21.88 -1.37 -9.54
N VAL A 308 -21.21 -1.18 -8.39
CA VAL A 308 -21.18 0.10 -7.67
C VAL A 308 -19.73 0.49 -7.40
N ASP A 309 -19.33 1.66 -7.90
CA ASP A 309 -17.99 2.20 -7.69
C ASP A 309 -17.81 2.80 -6.28
N ILE A 310 -16.58 3.22 -5.95
CA ILE A 310 -16.25 3.86 -4.66
C ILE A 310 -16.98 5.20 -4.45
N ASN A 311 -17.41 5.85 -5.52
CA ASN A 311 -18.16 7.12 -5.51
C ASN A 311 -19.68 6.90 -5.50
N LYS A 312 -20.14 5.65 -5.36
CA LYS A 312 -21.55 5.24 -5.42
C LYS A 312 -22.21 5.37 -6.79
N ASN A 313 -21.44 5.54 -7.87
CA ASN A 313 -21.95 5.45 -9.24
C ASN A 313 -22.32 4.01 -9.56
N VAL A 314 -23.38 3.83 -10.36
CA VAL A 314 -23.94 2.52 -10.68
C VAL A 314 -23.72 2.21 -12.15
N HIS A 315 -23.14 1.06 -12.43
CA HIS A 315 -22.94 0.53 -13.77
C HIS A 315 -23.72 -0.77 -13.94
N GLU A 316 -24.61 -0.82 -14.93
CA GLU A 316 -25.47 -1.97 -15.18
C GLU A 316 -25.08 -2.62 -16.51
N TYR A 317 -24.99 -3.95 -16.52
CA TYR A 317 -24.69 -4.76 -17.69
C TYR A 317 -25.70 -5.89 -17.83
N ARG A 318 -25.99 -6.27 -19.06
CA ARG A 318 -26.81 -7.43 -19.36
C ARG A 318 -26.15 -8.35 -20.38
N SER A 319 -26.48 -9.63 -20.29
CA SER A 319 -26.07 -10.63 -21.27
C SER A 319 -27.25 -11.55 -21.63
N ASN A 320 -27.47 -11.72 -22.92
CA ASN A 320 -28.48 -12.63 -23.49
C ASN A 320 -27.85 -13.94 -24.00
N ASP A 321 -26.54 -14.08 -23.95
CA ASP A 321 -25.76 -15.19 -24.51
C ASP A 321 -25.03 -15.97 -23.41
N ARG A 322 -25.66 -16.09 -22.23
CA ARG A 322 -25.14 -16.82 -21.06
C ARG A 322 -23.80 -16.27 -20.54
N GLY A 323 -23.58 -14.97 -20.70
CA GLY A 323 -22.41 -14.26 -20.20
C GLY A 323 -21.21 -14.31 -21.12
N LEU A 324 -21.37 -14.64 -22.42
CA LEU A 324 -20.26 -14.60 -23.39
C LEU A 324 -19.95 -13.15 -23.81
N SER A 325 -20.99 -12.30 -23.90
CA SER A 325 -20.86 -10.88 -24.18
C SER A 325 -21.71 -10.03 -23.25
N TRP A 326 -21.28 -8.78 -23.07
CA TRP A 326 -21.89 -7.83 -22.13
C TRP A 326 -22.30 -6.56 -22.85
N VAL A 327 -23.54 -6.14 -22.63
CA VAL A 327 -24.08 -4.87 -23.13
C VAL A 327 -24.37 -3.97 -21.95
N THR A 328 -23.83 -2.75 -21.97
CA THR A 328 -24.14 -1.73 -20.97
C THR A 328 -25.61 -1.33 -21.05
N VAL A 329 -26.28 -1.31 -19.91
CA VAL A 329 -27.64 -0.76 -19.78
C VAL A 329 -27.48 0.73 -19.49
N ARG A 330 -27.56 1.55 -20.54
CA ARG A 330 -27.65 3.01 -20.36
C ARG A 330 -29.08 3.35 -19.93
N ARG A 331 -29.22 4.09 -18.83
CA ARG A 331 -30.48 4.74 -18.45
C ARG A 331 -30.56 6.12 -19.07
#